data_AF-A0A8S0FYF7-F1
#
_entry.id   AF-A0A8S0FYF7-F1
#
_cell.length_a   1.000
_cell.length_b   1.000
_cell.length_c   1.000
_cell.angle_alpha   90.00
_cell.angle_beta   90.00
_cell.angle_gamma   90.00
#
_symmetry.space_group_name_H-M   'P 1'
#
loop_
_entity.id
_entity.type
_entity.pdbx_description
1 polymer ?
#
loop_
_entity_poly.entity_id
_entity_poly.type
_entity_poly.pdbx_seq_one_letter_code
_entity_poly.pdbx_strand_id
1 'polypeptide(L)'
;MQYIESLHTLKQVHRSGKSFRSYVFPCDGCIITDEEMAERRKFQYILNFYERVAVSIREGIYDEKMIKRTSYTTVVETYDIAEPLIKAIRESINSDTTYQEFEWLVRRWKANPLRKNESEFK
;
A
#
# COMPACT_ATOMS: atom_id res chain seq x y z
N MET A 1 -10.95 4.77 12.89
CA MET A 1 -11.76 4.26 11.77
C MET A 1 -11.07 4.43 10.40
N GLN A 2 -10.42 5.57 10.11
CA GLN A 2 -9.84 5.87 8.78
C GLN A 2 -8.87 4.81 8.19
N TYR A 3 -8.02 4.17 8.99
CA TYR A 3 -7.09 3.14 8.49
C TYR A 3 -7.83 1.92 7.93
N ILE A 4 -8.73 1.34 8.72
CA ILE A 4 -9.48 0.14 8.35
C ILE A 4 -10.37 0.43 7.14
N GLU A 5 -11.04 1.59 7.14
CA GLU A 5 -11.87 2.02 6.01
C GLU A 5 -11.04 2.21 4.74
N SER A 6 -9.85 2.81 4.82
CA SER A 6 -8.99 3.02 3.66
C SER A 6 -8.46 1.72 3.09
N LEU A 7 -8.05 0.80 3.95
CA LEU A 7 -7.63 -0.55 3.56
C LEU A 7 -8.79 -1.32 2.92
N HIS A 8 -9.98 -1.23 3.50
CA HIS A 8 -11.18 -1.86 2.96
C HIS A 8 -11.53 -1.31 1.58
N THR A 9 -11.54 0.02 1.40
CA THR A 9 -11.81 0.65 0.11
C THR A 9 -10.79 0.24 -0.95
N LEU A 10 -9.49 0.20 -0.62
CA LEU A 10 -8.47 -0.30 -1.55
C LEU A 10 -8.76 -1.73 -2.03
N LYS A 11 -9.05 -2.64 -1.09
CA LYS A 11 -9.37 -4.04 -1.42
C LYS A 11 -10.68 -4.17 -2.19
N GLN A 12 -11.68 -3.35 -1.86
CA GLN A 12 -12.98 -3.35 -2.54
C GLN A 12 -12.86 -2.92 -4.00
N VAL A 13 -12.11 -1.84 -4.28
CA VAL A 13 -11.86 -1.37 -5.64
C VAL A 13 -11.02 -2.38 -6.45
N HIS A 14 -10.03 -3.01 -5.82
CA HIS A 14 -9.30 -4.10 -6.46
C HIS A 14 -10.21 -5.27 -6.86
N ARG A 15 -11.11 -5.69 -5.96
CA ARG A 15 -12.05 -6.79 -6.20
C ARG A 15 -13.11 -6.46 -7.24
N SER A 16 -13.48 -5.19 -7.42
CA SER A 16 -14.43 -4.79 -8.47
C SER A 16 -13.82 -4.87 -9.88
N GLY A 17 -12.50 -5.09 -10.00
CA GLY A 17 -11.79 -5.11 -11.28
C GLY A 17 -11.57 -3.71 -11.87
N LYS A 18 -11.94 -2.65 -11.15
CA LYS A 18 -11.72 -1.27 -11.59
C LYS A 18 -10.22 -0.97 -11.62
N SER A 19 -9.76 -0.41 -12.74
CA SER A 19 -8.35 -0.10 -12.92
C SER A 19 -7.90 1.02 -11.98
N PHE A 20 -6.88 0.78 -11.15
CA PHE A 20 -6.26 1.84 -10.37
C PHE A 20 -5.68 2.96 -11.23
N ARG A 21 -5.25 2.65 -12.47
CA ARG A 21 -4.72 3.64 -13.39
C ARG A 21 -5.75 4.71 -13.78
N SER A 22 -7.05 4.36 -13.83
CA SER A 22 -8.10 5.34 -14.15
C SER A 22 -8.29 6.39 -13.04
N TYR A 23 -7.79 6.13 -11.83
CA TYR A 23 -7.74 7.10 -10.74
C TYR A 23 -6.59 8.11 -10.89
N VAL A 24 -5.74 7.99 -11.91
CA VAL A 24 -4.67 8.95 -12.18
C VAL A 24 -4.85 9.55 -13.57
N PHE A 25 -5.14 8.69 -14.54
CA PHE A 25 -5.39 9.02 -15.93
C PHE A 25 -6.84 8.68 -16.26
N PRO A 26 -7.81 9.56 -15.96
CA PRO A 26 -9.19 9.35 -16.36
C PRO A 26 -9.28 9.30 -17.89
N CYS A 27 -10.15 8.44 -18.44
CA CYS A 27 -10.40 8.40 -19.88
C CYS A 27 -10.87 9.77 -20.38
N ASP A 28 -10.49 10.14 -21.61
CA ASP A 28 -10.88 11.43 -22.19
C ASP A 28 -12.39 11.62 -22.15
N GLY A 29 -12.83 12.70 -21.48
CA GLY A 29 -14.24 13.05 -21.29
C GLY A 29 -14.92 12.46 -20.04
N CYS A 30 -14.25 11.60 -19.26
CA CYS A 30 -14.78 11.13 -17.98
C CYS A 30 -14.51 12.13 -16.85
N ILE A 31 -15.58 12.61 -16.23
CA ILE A 31 -15.51 13.41 -15.00
C ILE A 31 -15.27 12.46 -13.82
N ILE A 32 -14.25 12.75 -13.02
CA ILE A 32 -13.99 12.03 -11.77
C ILE A 32 -15.15 12.32 -10.82
N THR A 33 -15.82 11.28 -10.33
CA THR A 33 -16.96 11.45 -9.41
C THR A 33 -16.51 11.83 -8.00
N ASP A 34 -17.40 12.40 -7.18
CA ASP A 34 -17.11 12.68 -5.77
C ASP A 34 -16.73 11.41 -4.99
N GLU A 35 -17.36 10.28 -5.35
CA GLU A 35 -17.01 8.96 -4.80
C GLU A 35 -15.58 8.58 -5.15
N GLU A 36 -15.18 8.70 -6.41
CA GLU A 36 -13.82 8.41 -6.85
C GLU A 36 -12.80 9.34 -6.19
N MET A 37 -13.13 10.61 -6.00
CA MET A 37 -12.29 11.54 -5.24
C MET A 37 -12.13 11.10 -3.79
N ALA A 38 -13.20 10.63 -3.15
CA ALA A 38 -13.15 10.10 -1.79
C ALA A 38 -12.30 8.82 -1.69
N GLU A 39 -12.43 7.91 -2.67
CA GLU A 39 -11.60 6.71 -2.79
C GLU A 39 -10.12 7.07 -2.97
N ARG A 40 -9.79 8.04 -3.84
CA ARG A 40 -8.40 8.53 -4.03
C ARG A 40 -7.79 9.01 -2.72
N ARG A 41 -8.53 9.78 -1.91
CA ARG A 41 -8.05 10.27 -0.60
C ARG A 41 -7.74 9.11 0.35
N LYS A 42 -8.56 8.06 0.34
CA LYS A 42 -8.33 6.84 1.12
C LYS A 42 -7.10 6.07 0.63
N PHE A 43 -6.91 5.95 -0.68
CA PHE A 43 -5.70 5.33 -1.24
C PHE A 43 -4.45 6.10 -0.83
N GLN A 44 -4.47 7.44 -0.97
CA GLN A 44 -3.37 8.28 -0.56
C GLN A 44 -3.06 8.13 0.93
N TYR A 45 -4.10 8.05 1.78
CA TYR A 45 -3.92 7.83 3.21
C TYR A 45 -3.17 6.53 3.51
N ILE A 46 -3.61 5.39 2.95
CA ILE A 46 -2.99 4.09 3.24
C ILE A 46 -1.57 3.98 2.67
N LEU A 47 -1.32 4.57 1.50
CA LEU A 47 0.02 4.63 0.92
C LEU A 47 0.97 5.49 1.76
N ASN A 48 0.54 6.69 2.16
CA ASN A 48 1.32 7.57 3.04
C ASN A 48 1.55 6.94 4.43
N PHE A 49 0.59 6.15 4.92
CA PHE A 49 0.75 5.43 6.18
C PHE A 49 1.88 4.41 6.08
N TYR A 50 1.88 3.55 5.06
CA TYR A 50 2.93 2.54 4.91
C TYR A 50 4.28 3.11 4.50
N GLU A 51 4.31 4.23 3.77
CA GLU A 51 5.55 4.98 3.52
C GLU A 51 6.20 5.41 4.83
N ARG A 52 5.42 6.01 5.75
CA ARG A 52 5.94 6.42 7.05
C ARG A 52 6.38 5.23 7.90
N VAL A 53 5.64 4.11 7.89
CA VAL A 53 6.04 2.88 8.57
C VAL A 53 7.37 2.37 8.05
N ALA A 54 7.56 2.35 6.72
CA ALA A 54 8.81 1.93 6.10
C ALA A 54 9.98 2.83 6.49
N VAL A 55 9.81 4.16 6.46
CA VAL A 55 10.82 5.12 6.93
C VAL A 55 11.14 4.87 8.41
N SER A 56 10.14 4.76 9.29
CA SER A 56 10.37 4.54 10.72
C SER A 56 11.10 3.23 11.02
N ILE A 57 10.87 2.18 10.23
CA ILE A 57 11.63 0.92 10.32
C ILE A 57 13.07 1.14 9.84
N ARG A 58 13.24 1.81 8.69
CA ARG A 58 14.55 2.04 8.07
C ARG A 58 15.47 2.88 8.96
N GLU A 59 14.92 3.86 9.66
CA GLU A 59 15.60 4.71 10.62
C GLU A 59 15.75 4.06 12.02
N GLY A 60 15.32 2.81 12.20
CA GLY A 60 15.46 2.06 13.46
C GLY A 60 14.57 2.55 14.61
N ILE A 61 13.54 3.36 14.31
CA ILE A 61 12.59 3.88 15.29
C ILE A 61 11.57 2.80 15.66
N TYR A 62 11.11 2.03 14.67
CA TYR A 62 10.18 0.92 14.88
C TYR A 62 10.92 -0.42 14.87
N ASP A 63 10.54 -1.31 15.79
CA ASP A 63 11.00 -2.70 15.78
C ASP A 63 10.44 -3.44 14.56
N GLU A 64 11.28 -3.65 13.55
CA GLU A 64 10.91 -4.34 12.31
C GLU A 64 10.34 -5.74 12.59
N LYS A 65 10.93 -6.49 13.55
CA LYS A 65 10.52 -7.87 13.84
C LYS A 65 9.11 -7.89 14.41
N MET A 66 8.77 -6.96 15.29
CA MET A 66 7.43 -6.82 15.87
C MET A 66 6.41 -6.43 14.80
N ILE A 67 6.69 -5.37 14.04
CA ILE A 67 5.77 -4.87 13.01
C ILE A 67 5.55 -5.92 11.91
N LYS A 68 6.62 -6.60 11.48
CA LYS A 68 6.53 -7.69 10.52
C LYS A 68 5.67 -8.83 11.03
N ARG A 69 5.87 -9.30 12.27
CA ARG A 69 5.05 -10.38 12.86
C ARG A 69 3.55 -10.06 12.91
N THR A 70 3.20 -8.80 13.18
CA THR A 70 1.80 -8.38 13.31
C THR A 70 1.14 -8.03 11.97
N SER A 71 1.92 -7.56 10.99
CA SER A 71 1.35 -6.89 9.81
C SER A 71 1.86 -7.43 8.47
N TYR A 72 2.69 -8.48 8.44
CA TYR A 72 3.32 -9.00 7.21
C TYR A 72 2.35 -9.13 6.03
N THR A 73 1.30 -9.95 6.19
CA THR A 73 0.35 -10.25 5.12
C THR A 73 -0.32 -8.97 4.66
N THR A 74 -0.80 -8.14 5.59
CA THR A 74 -1.51 -6.90 5.27
C THR A 74 -0.62 -5.92 4.50
N VAL A 75 0.62 -5.70 4.93
CA VAL A 75 1.57 -4.78 4.28
C VAL A 75 1.90 -5.26 2.86
N VAL A 76 2.25 -6.54 2.72
CA VAL A 76 2.65 -7.12 1.43
C VAL A 76 1.47 -7.14 0.45
N GLU A 77 0.30 -7.63 0.88
CA GLU A 77 -0.91 -7.67 0.05
C GLU A 77 -1.36 -6.26 -0.36
N THR A 78 -1.29 -5.28 0.56
CA THR A 78 -1.67 -3.89 0.24
C THR A 78 -0.77 -3.32 -0.84
N TYR A 79 0.53 -3.56 -0.76
CA TYR A 79 1.45 -3.12 -1.80
C TYR A 79 1.15 -3.78 -3.14
N ASP A 80 0.94 -5.10 -3.15
CA ASP A 80 0.68 -5.85 -4.38
C ASP A 80 -0.60 -5.36 -5.08
N ILE A 81 -1.63 -5.04 -4.31
CA ILE A 81 -2.86 -4.45 -4.82
C ILE A 81 -2.62 -3.03 -5.36
N ALA A 82 -1.85 -2.22 -4.63
CA ALA A 82 -1.66 -0.80 -4.95
C ALA A 82 -0.51 -0.52 -5.93
N GLU A 83 0.32 -1.51 -6.28
CA GLU A 83 1.47 -1.34 -7.16
C GLU A 83 1.10 -0.66 -8.50
N PRO A 84 -0.01 -1.02 -9.19
CA PRO A 84 -0.42 -0.32 -10.41
C PRO A 84 -0.78 1.15 -10.16
N LEU A 85 -1.36 1.48 -9.00
CA LEU A 85 -1.66 2.86 -8.60
C LEU A 85 -0.36 3.65 -8.39
N ILE A 86 0.59 3.09 -7.63
CA ILE A 86 1.88 3.71 -7.34
C ILE A 86 2.61 4.01 -8.65
N LYS A 87 2.69 3.03 -9.56
CA LYS A 87 3.31 3.22 -10.89
C LYS A 87 2.63 4.33 -11.70
N ALA A 88 1.30 4.37 -11.70
CA ALA A 88 0.55 5.41 -12.40
C ALA A 88 0.80 6.81 -11.79
N ILE A 89 0.87 6.93 -10.46
CA ILE A 89 1.20 8.18 -9.77
C ILE A 89 2.61 8.64 -10.16
N ARG A 90 3.60 7.75 -10.11
CA ARG A 90 4.99 8.06 -10.48
C ARG A 90 5.10 8.60 -11.91
N GLU A 91 4.39 7.98 -12.84
CA GLU A 91 4.31 8.43 -14.23
C GLU A 91 3.68 9.82 -14.36
N SER A 92 2.58 10.09 -13.65
CA SER A 92 1.85 11.36 -13.80
C SER A 92 2.59 12.56 -13.26
N ILE A 93 3.44 12.37 -12.24
CA ILE A 93 4.25 13.45 -11.64
C ILE A 93 5.74 13.37 -12.03
N ASN A 94 6.12 12.44 -12.92
CA ASN A 94 7.49 12.18 -13.33
C ASN A 94 8.47 12.03 -12.14
N SER A 95 8.11 11.17 -11.17
CA SER A 95 8.89 10.92 -9.94
C SER A 95 9.05 9.43 -9.69
N ASP A 96 10.30 8.95 -9.67
CA ASP A 96 10.60 7.56 -9.30
C ASP A 96 10.59 7.32 -7.78
N THR A 97 10.66 8.39 -6.98
CA THR A 97 10.87 8.31 -5.53
C THR A 97 9.58 8.22 -4.73
N THR A 98 8.42 8.49 -5.35
CA THR A 98 7.13 8.48 -4.66
C THR A 98 6.78 7.06 -4.21
N TYR A 99 6.56 6.87 -2.91
CA TYR A 99 6.33 5.56 -2.27
C TYR A 99 7.49 4.56 -2.39
N GLN A 100 8.73 5.03 -2.58
CA GLN A 100 9.90 4.15 -2.72
C GLN A 100 10.23 3.40 -1.43
N GLU A 101 9.95 3.99 -0.26
CA GLU A 101 10.29 3.37 1.02
C GLU A 101 9.33 2.22 1.31
N PHE A 102 8.04 2.40 1.03
CA PHE A 102 7.06 1.31 1.10
C PHE A 102 7.45 0.15 0.16
N GLU A 103 7.84 0.45 -1.08
CA GLU A 103 8.34 -0.55 -2.03
C GLU A 103 9.59 -1.28 -1.49
N TRP A 104 10.55 -0.55 -0.95
CA TRP A 104 11.76 -1.10 -0.34
C TRP A 104 11.42 -2.08 0.79
N LEU A 105 10.51 -1.71 1.69
CA LEU A 105 10.10 -2.54 2.82
C LEU A 105 9.48 -3.85 2.33
N VAL A 106 8.55 -3.78 1.37
CA VAL A 106 7.84 -4.94 0.85
C VAL A 106 8.79 -5.88 0.12
N ARG A 107 9.73 -5.36 -0.68
CA ARG A 107 10.76 -6.18 -1.35
C ARG A 107 11.61 -6.95 -0.33
N ARG A 108 12.06 -6.30 0.75
CA ARG A 108 12.78 -6.97 1.86
C ARG A 108 11.95 -8.05 2.55
N TRP A 109 10.67 -7.77 2.78
CA TRP A 109 9.77 -8.72 3.44
C TRP A 109 9.43 -9.91 2.55
N LYS A 110 9.28 -9.72 1.24
CA LYS A 110 9.13 -10.81 0.26
C LYS A 110 10.39 -11.67 0.16
N ALA A 111 11.58 -11.06 0.22
CA ALA A 111 12.85 -11.78 0.18
C ALA A 111 13.12 -12.62 1.45
N ASN A 112 12.53 -12.25 2.59
CA ASN A 112 12.64 -12.98 3.85
C ASN A 112 11.25 -13.12 4.49
N PRO A 113 10.38 -14.04 4.03
CA PRO A 113 9.01 -14.15 4.51
C PRO A 113 8.93 -14.54 5.98
N LEU A 114 7.76 -14.32 6.61
CA LEU A 114 7.51 -14.86 7.95
C LEU A 114 7.60 -16.39 7.91
N ARG A 115 8.36 -16.95 8.84
CA ARG A 115 8.40 -18.39 9.07
C ARG A 115 7.16 -18.80 9.85
N LYS A 116 6.65 -19.99 9.57
CA LYS A 116 5.62 -20.63 10.39
C LYS A 116 6.16 -20.71 11.82
N ASN A 117 5.33 -20.38 12.81
CA ASN A 117 5.70 -20.61 14.20
C ASN A 117 5.92 -22.12 14.36
N GLU A 118 7.16 -22.52 14.63
CA GLU A 118 7.41 -23.82 15.22
C GLU A 118 6.76 -23.76 16.60
N SER A 119 5.77 -24.60 16.84
CA SER A 119 5.08 -24.69 18.11
C SER A 119 6.10 -24.92 19.23
N GLU A 120 6.37 -23.90 20.03
CA GLU A 120 6.96 -24.01 21.37
C GLU A 120 5.93 -24.60 22.34
N PHE A 121 5.33 -25.73 21.96
CA PHE A 121 4.72 -26.66 22.90
C PHE A 121 5.75 -27.78 23.10
N LYS A 122 6.75 -27.48 23.93
CA LYS A 122 7.55 -28.48 24.65
C LYS A 122 7.21 -28.36 26.12
#